data_AF-A0A3N5HJD4-F1
#
_entry.id   AF-A0A3N5HJD4-F1
#
_cell.length_a   1.000
_cell.length_b   1.000
_cell.length_c   1.000
_cell.angle_alpha   90.00
_cell.angle_beta   90.00
_cell.angle_gamma   90.00
#
_symmetry.space_group_name_H-M   'P 1'
#
loop_
_entity.id
_entity.type
_entity.pdbx_description
1 polymer ?
#
loop_
_entity_poly.entity_id
_entity_poly.type
_entity_poly.pdbx_seq_one_letter_code
_entity_poly.pdbx_strand_id
1 'polypeptide(L)'
;MRDMMQAQKKRLGRGLAALIGDDTSEAAVVQDIRSLRHMPIELIHASPNNPRKHFADADLDDLANSIREKGLLQPIVVRPRADGEYEIVAGERRWRASQRAGIHEVPVLIRELNDGEALEIALIENIQRSDLNPLEEARAYGLLLEQFSYTQQQLADSVGKSRSHIANTLRLLTLPDTVRSLIEDGKLTAGHARTLVA
;
A
#
# COMPACT_ATOMS: atom_id res chain seq x y z
N MET A 1 -17.73 35.81 19.68
CA MET A 1 -16.42 35.21 20.02
C MET A 1 -16.70 33.82 20.59
N ARG A 2 -16.15 32.78 19.93
CA ARG A 2 -16.22 31.33 20.25
C ARG A 2 -17.35 30.52 19.58
N ASP A 3 -17.31 30.48 18.25
CA ASP A 3 -17.63 29.26 17.50
C ASP A 3 -16.29 28.69 17.00
N MET A 4 -15.82 27.58 17.59
CA MET A 4 -14.77 26.75 17.00
C MET A 4 -14.69 25.38 17.68
N MET A 5 -14.68 24.36 16.82
CA MET A 5 -14.15 23.02 17.04
C MET A 5 -14.98 22.05 17.88
N GLN A 6 -16.03 21.51 17.27
CA GLN A 6 -16.31 20.07 17.36
C GLN A 6 -16.01 19.40 16.01
N ALA A 7 -14.73 19.20 15.71
CA ALA A 7 -14.32 18.20 14.73
C ALA A 7 -14.27 16.85 15.45
N GLN A 8 -15.42 16.16 15.52
CA GLN A 8 -15.49 14.80 16.04
C GLN A 8 -14.65 13.88 15.14
N LYS A 9 -13.55 13.36 15.70
CA LYS A 9 -12.72 12.27 15.18
C LYS A 9 -13.59 11.07 14.79
N LYS A 10 -14.01 11.02 13.52
CA LYS A 10 -14.54 9.82 12.89
C LYS A 10 -13.35 8.91 12.55
N ARG A 11 -12.91 8.15 13.55
CA ARG A 11 -11.78 7.21 13.45
C ARG A 11 -12.12 6.15 12.40
N LEU A 12 -11.37 6.10 11.31
CA LEU A 12 -11.53 5.19 10.17
C LEU A 12 -11.14 3.72 10.47
N GLY A 13 -11.21 3.28 11.73
CA GLY A 13 -10.81 1.92 12.15
C GLY A 13 -11.73 0.78 11.69
N ARG A 14 -12.76 1.08 10.89
CA ARG A 14 -13.67 0.10 10.28
C ARG A 14 -13.87 0.28 8.78
N GLY A 15 -13.42 1.41 8.21
CA GLY A 15 -13.57 1.65 6.77
C GLY A 15 -12.40 1.12 5.94
N LEU A 16 -11.24 0.93 6.58
CA LEU A 16 -9.99 0.58 5.89
C LEU A 16 -9.80 -0.93 5.64
N ALA A 17 -10.39 -1.80 6.48
CA ALA A 17 -10.48 -3.22 6.15
C ALA A 17 -11.28 -3.43 4.85
N ALA A 18 -12.31 -2.59 4.63
CA ALA A 18 -13.09 -2.50 3.39
C ALA A 18 -12.33 -1.97 2.18
N LEU A 19 -11.16 -1.34 2.38
CA LEU A 19 -10.27 -0.88 1.32
C LEU A 19 -9.30 -1.97 0.84
N ILE A 20 -9.10 -3.04 1.63
CA ILE A 20 -8.06 -4.05 1.40
C ILE A 20 -8.69 -5.45 1.38
N GLY A 21 -9.61 -5.66 0.44
CA GLY A 21 -9.98 -6.99 -0.06
C GLY A 21 -10.58 -8.03 0.90
N ASP A 22 -10.68 -7.77 2.21
CA ASP A 22 -11.10 -8.77 3.21
C ASP A 22 -12.28 -8.33 4.08
N ASP A 23 -12.77 -7.10 3.92
CA ASP A 23 -14.08 -6.72 4.46
C ASP A 23 -15.14 -7.01 3.40
N THR A 24 -15.69 -8.22 3.45
CA THR A 24 -16.92 -8.62 2.75
C THR A 24 -18.15 -7.92 3.35
N SER A 25 -18.06 -6.62 3.65
CA SER A 25 -19.22 -5.82 4.02
C SER A 25 -19.88 -5.31 2.75
N GLU A 26 -21.14 -5.68 2.53
CA GLU A 26 -21.93 -5.36 1.33
C GLU A 26 -21.87 -3.87 0.96
N ALA A 27 -21.77 -2.97 1.94
CA ALA A 27 -21.69 -1.53 1.73
C ALA A 27 -20.39 -1.08 1.03
N ALA A 28 -19.25 -1.70 1.34
CA ALA A 28 -17.96 -1.36 0.73
C ALA A 28 -17.89 -1.84 -0.72
N VAL A 29 -18.35 -3.07 -0.97
CA VAL A 29 -18.43 -3.66 -2.31
C VAL A 29 -19.35 -2.83 -3.22
N VAL A 30 -20.49 -2.35 -2.71
CA VAL A 30 -21.41 -1.49 -3.47
C VAL A 30 -20.81 -0.11 -3.79
N GLN A 31 -20.00 0.46 -2.90
CA GLN A 31 -19.29 1.70 -3.21
C GLN A 31 -18.22 1.50 -4.28
N ASP A 32 -17.44 0.42 -4.20
CA ASP A 32 -16.38 0.14 -5.17
C ASP A 32 -16.95 -0.14 -6.57
N ILE A 33 -18.11 -0.81 -6.67
CA ILE A 33 -18.79 -1.00 -7.96
C ILE A 33 -19.23 0.33 -8.58
N ARG A 34 -19.63 1.32 -7.76
CA ARG A 34 -20.07 2.64 -8.26
C ARG A 34 -18.92 3.53 -8.69
N SER A 35 -17.73 3.35 -8.14
CA SER A 35 -16.53 4.14 -8.47
C SER A 35 -15.64 3.48 -9.53
N LEU A 36 -15.93 2.23 -9.91
CA LEU A 36 -15.26 1.52 -11.00
C LEU A 36 -15.58 2.18 -12.34
N ARG A 37 -14.55 2.66 -13.04
CA ARG A 37 -14.65 3.25 -14.37
C ARG A 37 -13.54 2.75 -15.28
N HIS A 38 -13.78 2.72 -16.59
CA HIS A 38 -12.69 2.59 -17.57
C HIS A 38 -12.25 3.99 -17.97
N MET A 39 -10.94 4.20 -18.11
CA MET A 39 -10.42 5.46 -18.60
C MET A 39 -9.14 5.27 -19.41
N PRO A 40 -8.82 6.24 -20.29
CA PRO A 40 -7.56 6.26 -21.01
C PRO A 40 -6.36 6.22 -20.07
N ILE A 41 -5.42 5.32 -20.36
CA ILE A 41 -4.22 5.12 -19.53
C ILE A 41 -3.32 6.36 -19.49
N GLU A 42 -3.43 7.23 -20.49
CA GLU A 42 -2.69 8.49 -20.63
C GLU A 42 -3.12 9.55 -19.61
N LEU A 43 -4.33 9.46 -19.06
CA LEU A 43 -4.82 10.36 -18.00
C LEU A 43 -4.33 9.96 -16.60
N ILE A 44 -3.61 8.84 -16.49
CA ILE A 44 -3.19 8.25 -15.22
C ILE A 44 -1.67 8.39 -15.07
N HIS A 45 -1.24 8.96 -13.95
CA HIS A 45 0.15 9.26 -13.65
C HIS A 45 0.64 8.54 -12.39
N ALA A 46 1.89 8.07 -12.42
CA ALA A 46 2.54 7.49 -11.26
C ALA A 46 2.70 8.51 -10.13
N SER A 47 2.53 8.07 -8.88
CA SER A 47 2.78 8.94 -7.73
C SER A 47 4.28 9.12 -7.51
N PRO A 48 4.77 10.37 -7.33
CA PRO A 48 6.17 10.61 -6.96
C PRO A 48 6.53 10.00 -5.60
N ASN A 49 5.54 9.69 -4.78
CA ASN A 49 5.70 9.16 -3.42
C ASN A 49 5.61 7.64 -3.35
N ASN A 50 5.64 6.92 -4.48
CA ASN A 50 5.56 5.46 -4.46
C ASN A 50 6.75 4.87 -3.66
N PRO A 51 6.49 4.09 -2.59
CA PRO A 51 7.56 3.45 -1.82
C PRO A 51 8.37 2.43 -2.64
N ARG A 52 7.77 1.81 -3.66
CA ARG A 52 8.46 0.89 -4.57
C ARG A 52 9.11 1.64 -5.72
N LYS A 53 10.45 1.77 -5.68
CA LYS A 53 11.24 2.42 -6.73
C LYS A 53 11.72 1.47 -7.84
N HIS A 54 11.84 0.17 -7.53
CA HIS A 54 12.37 -0.83 -8.46
C HIS A 54 11.28 -1.81 -8.91
N PHE A 55 11.16 -1.96 -10.23
CA PHE A 55 10.32 -2.95 -10.90
C PHE A 55 11.22 -3.73 -11.85
N ALA A 56 11.32 -5.04 -11.66
CA ALA A 56 12.11 -5.88 -12.56
C ALA A 56 11.41 -5.95 -13.92
N ASP A 57 12.18 -5.80 -15.01
CA ASP A 57 11.60 -5.78 -16.36
C ASP A 57 10.94 -7.11 -16.72
N ALA A 58 11.54 -8.24 -16.33
CA ALA A 58 10.95 -9.57 -16.53
C ALA A 58 9.57 -9.71 -15.88
N ASP A 59 9.42 -9.28 -14.62
CA ASP A 59 8.13 -9.33 -13.92
C ASP A 59 7.05 -8.46 -14.58
N LEU A 60 7.47 -7.33 -15.17
CA LEU A 60 6.57 -6.43 -15.89
C LEU A 60 6.15 -7.04 -17.23
N ASP A 61 7.06 -7.72 -17.93
CA ASP A 61 6.78 -8.35 -19.22
C ASP A 61 5.86 -9.57 -19.04
N ASP A 62 6.07 -10.38 -18.00
CA ASP A 62 5.17 -11.48 -17.65
C ASP A 62 3.77 -10.99 -17.33
N LEU A 63 3.65 -9.91 -16.54
CA LEU A 63 2.36 -9.31 -16.24
C LEU A 63 1.71 -8.69 -17.49
N ALA A 64 2.50 -8.04 -18.35
CA ALA A 64 2.01 -7.46 -19.61
C ALA A 64 1.47 -8.55 -20.55
N ASN A 65 2.13 -9.70 -20.64
CA ASN A 65 1.65 -10.86 -21.39
C ASN A 65 0.33 -11.38 -20.83
N SER A 66 0.23 -11.53 -19.51
CA SER A 66 -1.04 -11.92 -18.87
C SER A 66 -2.16 -10.91 -19.11
N ILE A 67 -1.86 -9.60 -19.06
CA ILE A 67 -2.84 -8.53 -19.32
C ILE A 67 -3.30 -8.57 -20.78
N ARG A 68 -2.41 -8.87 -21.73
CA ARG A 68 -2.77 -8.99 -23.16
C ARG A 68 -3.74 -10.15 -23.41
N GLU A 69 -3.59 -11.26 -22.69
CA GLU A 69 -4.45 -12.43 -22.84
C GLU A 69 -5.79 -12.31 -22.11
N LYS A 70 -5.76 -11.79 -20.87
CA LYS A 70 -6.89 -11.87 -19.93
C LYS A 70 -7.51 -10.51 -19.58
N GLY A 71 -6.89 -9.43 -20.02
CA GLY A 71 -7.20 -8.08 -19.56
C GLY A 71 -6.69 -7.82 -18.14
N LEU A 72 -6.92 -6.60 -17.67
CA LEU A 72 -6.57 -6.21 -16.31
C LEU A 72 -7.70 -6.59 -15.34
N LEU A 73 -7.51 -7.69 -14.59
CA LEU A 73 -8.54 -8.22 -13.68
C LEU A 73 -8.76 -7.36 -12.44
N GLN A 74 -7.69 -6.79 -11.89
CA GLN A 74 -7.76 -5.95 -10.69
C GLN A 74 -7.61 -4.47 -11.05
N PRO A 75 -8.59 -3.61 -10.72
CA PRO A 75 -8.55 -2.20 -11.09
C PRO A 75 -7.42 -1.44 -10.40
N ILE A 76 -6.91 -0.41 -11.07
CA ILE A 76 -5.90 0.51 -10.50
C ILE A 76 -6.64 1.51 -9.60
N VAL A 77 -6.14 1.73 -8.39
CA VAL A 77 -6.74 2.73 -7.49
C VAL A 77 -6.10 4.07 -7.79
N VAL A 78 -6.92 5.05 -8.11
CA VAL A 78 -6.48 6.40 -8.45
C VAL A 78 -7.23 7.45 -7.66
N ARG A 79 -6.64 8.64 -7.54
CA ARG A 79 -7.29 9.84 -7.02
C ARG A 79 -7.27 10.96 -8.05
N PRO A 80 -8.28 11.83 -8.10
CA PRO A 80 -8.29 12.95 -9.03
C PRO A 80 -7.22 13.99 -8.66
N ARG A 81 -6.70 14.66 -9.69
CA ARG A 81 -5.80 15.81 -9.59
C ARG A 81 -6.52 17.08 -10.04
N ALA A 82 -5.97 18.24 -9.68
CA ALA A 82 -6.58 19.55 -9.98
C ALA A 82 -6.64 19.87 -11.48
N ASP A 83 -5.82 19.23 -12.30
CA ASP A 83 -5.73 19.37 -13.77
C ASP A 83 -6.73 18.47 -14.53
N GLY A 84 -7.56 17.71 -13.82
CA GLY A 84 -8.49 16.76 -14.43
C GLY A 84 -7.87 15.41 -14.79
N GLU A 85 -6.60 15.20 -14.44
CA GLU A 85 -5.91 13.92 -14.54
C GLU A 85 -6.05 13.11 -13.24
N TYR A 86 -5.40 11.94 -13.21
CA TYR A 86 -5.47 11.01 -12.09
C TYR A 86 -4.08 10.60 -11.63
N GLU A 87 -3.91 10.47 -10.32
CA GLU A 87 -2.69 9.94 -9.70
C GLU A 87 -2.92 8.53 -9.17
N ILE A 88 -1.97 7.62 -9.43
CA ILE A 88 -2.00 6.26 -8.91
C ILE A 88 -1.76 6.27 -7.40
N VAL A 89 -2.72 5.72 -6.67
CA VAL A 89 -2.59 5.41 -5.24
C VAL A 89 -2.10 3.98 -5.05
N ALA A 90 -2.63 3.03 -5.82
CA ALA A 90 -2.20 1.64 -5.77
C ALA A 90 -2.31 0.96 -7.14
N GLY A 91 -1.38 0.03 -7.41
CA GLY A 91 -1.36 -0.72 -8.66
C GLY A 91 -0.44 -0.17 -9.75
N GLU A 92 0.63 0.55 -9.41
CA GLU A 92 1.56 1.09 -10.41
C GLU A 92 2.17 0.00 -11.30
N ARG A 93 2.48 -1.17 -10.76
CA ARG A 93 2.98 -2.31 -11.56
C ARG A 93 2.00 -2.71 -12.66
N ARG A 94 0.70 -2.69 -12.35
CA ARG A 94 -0.39 -2.99 -13.29
C ARG A 94 -0.50 -1.92 -14.35
N TRP A 95 -0.41 -0.64 -13.98
CA TRP A 95 -0.38 0.48 -14.94
C TRP A 95 0.80 0.37 -15.92
N ARG A 96 2.03 0.17 -15.41
CA ARG A 96 3.23 -0.01 -16.25
C ARG A 96 3.10 -1.21 -17.19
N ALA A 97 2.61 -2.35 -16.68
CA ALA A 97 2.39 -3.54 -17.48
C ALA A 97 1.28 -3.35 -18.53
N SER A 98 0.21 -2.61 -18.21
CA SER A 98 -0.83 -2.24 -19.18
C SER A 98 -0.28 -1.35 -20.30
N GLN A 99 0.60 -0.41 -19.99
CA GLN A 99 1.30 0.40 -21.00
C GLN A 99 2.14 -0.50 -21.93
N ARG A 100 2.94 -1.41 -21.37
CA ARG A 100 3.73 -2.39 -22.16
C ARG A 100 2.86 -3.34 -22.98
N ALA A 101 1.69 -3.68 -22.47
CA ALA A 101 0.73 -4.54 -23.16
C ALA A 101 0.04 -3.85 -24.35
N GLY A 102 0.15 -2.51 -24.46
CA GLY A 102 -0.52 -1.71 -25.48
C GLY A 102 -2.00 -1.49 -25.20
N ILE A 103 -2.39 -1.54 -23.92
CA ILE A 103 -3.79 -1.33 -23.50
C ILE A 103 -4.05 0.17 -23.37
N HIS A 104 -5.02 0.67 -24.13
CA HIS A 104 -5.37 2.09 -24.15
C HIS A 104 -6.32 2.50 -23.03
N GLU A 105 -7.17 1.58 -22.54
CA GLU A 105 -8.12 1.84 -21.46
C GLU A 105 -7.99 0.81 -20.35
N VAL A 106 -7.96 1.26 -19.10
CA VAL A 106 -7.81 0.41 -17.93
C VAL A 106 -8.95 0.60 -16.94
N PRO A 107 -9.41 -0.46 -16.26
CA PRO A 107 -10.34 -0.34 -15.16
C PRO A 107 -9.65 0.35 -13.97
N VAL A 108 -10.27 1.40 -13.47
CA VAL A 108 -9.80 2.18 -12.33
C VAL A 108 -10.88 2.35 -11.29
N LEU A 109 -10.43 2.48 -10.05
CA LEU A 109 -11.25 2.81 -8.90
C LEU A 109 -10.88 4.22 -8.44
N ILE A 110 -11.80 5.17 -8.61
CA ILE A 110 -11.54 6.58 -8.27
C ILE A 110 -11.92 6.82 -6.81
N ARG A 111 -10.97 7.28 -6.01
CA ARG A 111 -11.17 7.63 -4.60
C ARG A 111 -10.71 9.07 -4.35
N GLU A 112 -11.54 9.84 -3.65
CA GLU A 112 -11.20 11.17 -3.18
C GLU A 112 -10.32 11.03 -1.93
N LEU A 113 -9.00 11.21 -2.07
CA LEU A 113 -8.01 10.98 -1.02
C LEU A 113 -7.03 12.14 -0.95
N ASN A 114 -6.75 12.62 0.27
CA ASN A 114 -5.66 13.57 0.49
C ASN A 114 -4.28 12.88 0.40
N ASP A 115 -3.20 13.67 0.39
CA ASP A 115 -1.82 13.14 0.21
C ASP A 115 -1.42 12.13 1.28
N GLY A 116 -1.85 12.36 2.52
CA GLY A 116 -1.61 11.43 3.63
C GLY A 116 -2.35 10.12 3.41
N GLU A 117 -3.66 10.18 3.14
CA GLU A 117 -4.48 8.98 2.92
C GLU A 117 -4.00 8.15 1.73
N ALA A 118 -3.57 8.81 0.64
CA ALA A 118 -2.99 8.13 -0.52
C ALA A 118 -1.68 7.42 -0.17
N LEU A 119 -0.78 8.09 0.55
CA LEU A 119 0.49 7.51 0.99
C LEU A 119 0.29 6.34 1.96
N GLU A 120 -0.68 6.46 2.88
CA GLU A 120 -1.04 5.41 3.82
C GLU A 120 -1.47 4.12 3.10
N ILE A 121 -2.38 4.24 2.13
CA ILE A 121 -2.86 3.09 1.33
C ILE A 121 -1.72 2.47 0.54
N ALA A 122 -0.89 3.30 -0.12
CA ALA A 122 0.26 2.82 -0.89
C ALA A 122 1.25 2.04 0.00
N LEU A 123 1.45 2.50 1.23
CA LEU A 123 2.35 1.85 2.19
C LEU A 123 1.79 0.51 2.68
N ILE A 124 0.49 0.43 2.98
CA ILE A 124 -0.14 -0.82 3.42
C ILE A 124 -0.13 -1.87 2.30
N GLU A 125 -0.44 -1.50 1.05
CA GLU A 125 -0.33 -2.42 -0.08
C GLU A 125 1.10 -2.93 -0.26
N ASN A 126 2.09 -2.04 -0.15
CA ASN A 126 3.48 -2.44 -0.25
C ASN A 126 3.90 -3.40 0.87
N ILE A 127 3.38 -3.23 2.10
CA ILE A 127 3.61 -4.13 3.24
C ILE A 127 3.05 -5.53 3.00
N GLN A 128 1.92 -5.66 2.29
CA GLN A 128 1.28 -6.95 2.04
C GLN A 128 2.00 -7.81 0.99
N ARG A 129 3.12 -7.33 0.45
CA ARG A 129 3.95 -8.09 -0.46
C ARG A 129 4.70 -9.21 0.25
N SER A 130 4.78 -10.36 -0.41
CA SER A 130 5.43 -11.56 0.13
C SER A 130 6.96 -11.50 0.13
N ASP A 131 7.58 -10.53 -0.54
CA ASP A 131 9.02 -10.44 -0.79
C ASP A 131 9.76 -9.37 0.04
N LEU A 132 9.09 -8.75 1.01
CA LEU A 132 9.73 -7.74 1.87
C LEU A 132 10.81 -8.32 2.77
N ASN A 133 11.94 -7.64 2.85
CA ASN A 133 12.93 -7.92 3.89
C ASN A 133 12.35 -7.56 5.28
N PRO A 134 12.62 -8.34 6.34
CA PRO A 134 12.20 -8.02 7.71
C PRO A 134 12.48 -6.58 8.17
N LEU A 135 13.56 -5.95 7.71
CA LEU A 135 13.87 -4.56 8.02
C LEU A 135 13.07 -3.55 7.20
N GLU A 136 12.74 -3.87 5.95
CA GLU A 136 11.83 -3.05 5.15
C GLU A 136 10.42 -3.08 5.76
N GLU A 137 9.96 -4.26 6.17
CA GLU A 137 8.70 -4.43 6.90
C GLU A 137 8.71 -3.61 8.20
N ALA A 138 9.80 -3.68 8.99
CA ALA A 138 9.94 -2.91 10.22
C ALA A 138 9.91 -1.40 9.98
N ARG A 139 10.61 -0.90 8.96
CA ARG A 139 10.59 0.52 8.57
C ARG A 139 9.19 0.97 8.15
N ALA A 140 8.48 0.15 7.37
CA ALA A 140 7.13 0.45 6.92
C ALA A 140 6.14 0.50 8.10
N TYR A 141 6.25 -0.42 9.06
CA TYR A 141 5.47 -0.37 10.30
C TYR A 141 5.78 0.89 11.14
N GLY A 142 7.06 1.25 11.28
CA GLY A 142 7.46 2.46 12.02
C GLY A 142 6.84 3.72 11.41
N LEU A 143 6.88 3.82 10.07
CA LEU A 143 6.30 4.93 9.33
C LEU A 143 4.78 5.05 9.55
N LEU A 144 4.04 3.93 9.55
CA LEU A 144 2.60 3.91 9.84
C LEU A 144 2.28 4.37 11.28
N LEU A 145 3.07 3.95 12.26
CA LEU A 145 2.87 4.37 13.66
C LEU A 145 3.16 5.86 13.86
N GLU A 146 4.24 6.36 13.26
CA GLU A 146 4.72 7.74 13.48
C GLU A 146 3.93 8.78 12.67
N GLN A 147 3.74 8.55 11.36
CA GLN A 147 3.14 9.55 10.46
C GLN A 147 1.62 9.47 10.44
N PHE A 148 1.05 8.28 10.61
CA PHE A 148 -0.39 8.05 10.50
C PHE A 148 -1.07 7.75 11.84
N SER A 149 -0.33 7.89 12.95
CA SER A 149 -0.82 7.70 14.33
C SER A 149 -1.49 6.34 14.56
N TYR A 150 -1.04 5.29 13.87
CA TYR A 150 -1.51 3.94 14.13
C TYR A 150 -1.13 3.51 15.54
N THR A 151 -2.00 2.74 16.18
CA THR A 151 -1.58 1.86 17.27
C THR A 151 -1.08 0.54 16.68
N GLN A 152 -0.19 -0.15 17.41
CA GLN A 152 0.24 -1.49 17.00
C GLN A 152 -0.92 -2.47 16.80
N GLN A 153 -2.02 -2.30 17.55
CA GLN A 153 -3.21 -3.13 17.38
C GLN A 153 -3.93 -2.84 16.07
N GLN A 154 -4.18 -1.56 15.76
CA GLN A 154 -4.83 -1.19 14.49
C GLN A 154 -4.00 -1.62 13.29
N LEU A 155 -2.67 -1.52 13.38
CA LEU A 155 -1.77 -1.95 12.33
C LEU A 155 -1.84 -3.47 12.14
N ALA A 156 -1.76 -4.23 13.22
CA ALA A 156 -1.90 -5.68 13.25
C ALA A 156 -3.21 -6.14 12.56
N ASP A 157 -4.33 -5.51 12.89
CA ASP A 157 -5.64 -5.80 12.30
C ASP A 157 -5.64 -5.49 10.79
N SER A 158 -5.05 -4.37 10.38
CA SER A 158 -5.01 -3.94 8.97
C SER A 158 -4.12 -4.80 8.06
N VAL A 159 -3.07 -5.43 8.61
CA VAL A 159 -2.14 -6.28 7.83
C VAL A 159 -2.36 -7.78 8.05
N GLY A 160 -3.36 -8.16 8.85
CA GLY A 160 -3.67 -9.56 9.15
C GLY A 160 -2.57 -10.27 9.95
N LYS A 161 -1.88 -9.55 10.85
CA LYS A 161 -0.80 -10.10 11.71
C LYS A 161 -1.15 -9.94 13.19
N SER A 162 -0.44 -10.66 14.06
CA SER A 162 -0.58 -10.47 15.50
C SER A 162 0.10 -9.17 15.98
N ARG A 163 -0.45 -8.53 17.01
CA ARG A 163 0.19 -7.36 17.65
C ARG A 163 1.62 -7.67 18.12
N SER A 164 1.88 -8.87 18.62
CA SER A 164 3.22 -9.30 19.04
C SER A 164 4.19 -9.41 17.87
N HIS A 165 3.73 -9.83 16.69
CA HIS A 165 4.52 -9.80 15.48
C HIS A 165 4.95 -8.37 15.13
N ILE A 166 4.01 -7.41 15.09
CA ILE A 166 4.31 -5.99 14.84
C ILE A 166 5.38 -5.46 15.81
N ALA A 167 5.20 -5.70 17.11
CA ALA A 167 6.14 -5.25 18.14
C ALA A 167 7.54 -5.88 17.96
N ASN A 168 7.62 -7.17 17.65
CA ASN A 168 8.89 -7.86 17.44
C ASN A 168 9.60 -7.39 16.17
N THR A 169 8.86 -7.10 15.10
CA THR A 169 9.43 -6.60 13.86
C THR A 169 9.98 -5.18 14.07
N LEU A 170 9.26 -4.30 14.77
CA LEU A 170 9.75 -2.96 15.11
C LEU A 170 11.03 -2.96 15.96
N ARG A 171 11.19 -3.95 16.85
CA ARG A 171 12.41 -4.13 17.65
C ARG A 171 13.66 -4.31 16.79
N LEU A 172 13.55 -4.80 15.55
CA LEU A 172 14.68 -4.91 14.63
C LEU A 172 15.32 -3.56 14.32
N LEU A 173 14.55 -2.46 14.36
CA LEU A 173 15.07 -1.10 14.16
C LEU A 173 15.95 -0.62 15.33
N THR A 174 15.90 -1.28 16.48
CA THR A 174 16.73 -0.94 17.65
C THR A 174 18.10 -1.61 17.62
N LEU A 175 18.31 -2.58 16.72
CA LEU A 175 19.59 -3.28 16.58
C LEU A 175 20.69 -2.34 16.05
N PRO A 176 21.97 -2.55 16.42
CA PRO A 176 23.08 -1.82 15.82
C PRO A 176 23.11 -1.95 14.29
N ASP A 177 23.61 -0.91 13.60
CA ASP A 177 23.70 -0.87 12.13
C ASP A 177 24.36 -2.12 11.53
N THR A 178 25.44 -2.59 12.15
CA THR A 178 26.16 -3.79 11.71
C THR A 178 25.27 -5.03 11.68
N VAL A 179 24.38 -5.20 12.66
CA VAL A 179 23.44 -6.33 12.72
C VAL A 179 22.33 -6.13 11.69
N ARG A 180 21.85 -4.89 11.50
CA ARG A 180 20.85 -4.58 10.48
C ARG A 180 21.35 -4.91 9.08
N SER A 181 22.58 -4.53 8.74
CA SER A 181 23.18 -4.86 7.43
C SER A 181 23.28 -6.37 7.20
N LEU A 182 23.58 -7.17 8.23
CA LEU A 182 23.60 -8.63 8.11
C LEU A 182 22.20 -9.24 7.86
N ILE A 183 21.14 -8.61 8.35
CA ILE A 183 19.75 -9.02 8.07
C ILE A 183 19.35 -8.59 6.65
N GLU A 184 19.78 -7.42 6.20
CA GLU A 184 19.56 -6.94 4.81
C GLU A 184 20.23 -7.87 3.80
N ASP A 185 21.48 -8.29 4.09
CA ASP A 185 22.25 -9.24 3.27
C ASP A 185 21.73 -10.69 3.36
N GLY A 186 20.73 -10.98 4.20
CA GLY A 186 20.21 -12.33 4.43
C GLY A 186 21.16 -13.27 5.20
N LYS A 187 22.29 -12.76 5.70
CA LYS A 187 23.27 -13.51 6.52
C LYS A 187 22.72 -13.84 7.91
N LEU A 188 21.80 -13.03 8.42
CA LEU A 188 21.05 -13.29 9.65
C LEU A 188 19.55 -13.34 9.38
N THR A 189 18.89 -14.35 9.93
CA THR A 189 17.43 -14.43 9.89
C THR A 189 16.82 -13.51 10.94
N ALA A 190 15.57 -13.09 10.74
CA ALA A 190 14.82 -12.36 11.75
C ALA A 190 14.72 -13.12 13.09
N GLY A 191 14.72 -14.46 13.05
CA GLY A 191 14.78 -15.31 14.24
C GLY A 191 16.05 -15.10 15.06
N HIS A 192 17.22 -15.13 14.41
CA HIS A 192 18.51 -14.84 15.05
C HIS A 192 18.54 -13.41 15.58
N ALA A 193 18.11 -12.45 14.77
CA ALA A 193 18.08 -11.04 15.14
C ALA A 193 17.24 -10.78 16.41
N ARG A 194 16.06 -11.42 16.54
CA ARG A 194 15.20 -11.28 17.72
C ARG A 194 15.89 -11.69 19.03
N THR A 195 16.77 -12.68 19.01
CA THR A 195 17.49 -13.10 20.22
C THR A 195 18.50 -12.05 20.72
N LEU A 196 18.95 -11.16 19.83
CA LEU A 196 19.91 -10.11 20.14
C LEU A 196 19.28 -8.84 20.74
N VAL A 197 17.94 -8.70 20.62
CA VAL A 197 17.24 -7.50 21.12
C VAL A 197 16.71 -7.69 22.56
N ALA A 198 16.96 -8.84 23.21
CA ALA A 198 16.32 -9.28 24.46
C ALA A 198 16.17 -8.18 25.51
#